data_AF-A0A7K0FZ36-F1
#
_entry.id   AF-A0A7K0FZ36-F1
#
_cell.length_a   1.000
_cell.length_b   1.000
_cell.length_c   1.000
_cell.angle_alpha   90.00
_cell.angle_beta   90.00
_cell.angle_gamma   90.00
#
_symmetry.space_group_name_H-M   'P 1'
#
loop_
_entity.id
_entity.type
_entity.pdbx_description
1 polymer ?
#
loop_
_entity_poly.entity_id
_entity_poly.type
_entity_poly.pdbx_seq_one_letter_code
_entity_poly.pdbx_strand_id
1 'polypeptide(L)'
;MKRLFRLSIFAAILTSNAFAQQNEPNYTASSLSEVYESIDGNKLIKKMISAKHEFNKKHGSKPVSLSDLPVPQHIFNRNKLTLITFDGLDYLIQNNRVLAIKGLNLPDDALILITEKLTFLDQVQFDYNQKINLVYTNGESKVQNIRNLDKWYLLTLRILSSTVNDIAALIKRHDTSSLTANLIKMPIPNIDVINIPGSTKPIIKLVN
;
A
#
# COMPACT_ATOMS: atom_id res chain seq x y z
N MET A 1 -15.12 -52.04 55.00
CA MET A 1 -14.18 -51.17 54.26
C MET A 1 -14.52 -51.25 52.77
N LYS A 2 -15.38 -50.35 52.27
CA LYS A 2 -15.08 -49.33 51.23
C LYS A 2 -14.28 -49.84 50.02
N ARG A 3 -14.93 -49.92 48.85
CA ARG A 3 -14.70 -49.00 47.71
C ARG A 3 -15.72 -49.25 46.59
N LEU A 4 -16.44 -48.16 46.25
CA LEU A 4 -17.39 -48.06 45.15
C LEU A 4 -16.66 -47.95 43.81
N PHE A 5 -17.23 -48.61 42.79
CA PHE A 5 -17.04 -48.30 41.38
C PHE A 5 -17.50 -46.88 41.07
N ARG A 6 -16.64 -46.09 40.41
CA ARG A 6 -17.07 -44.99 39.53
C ARG A 6 -16.18 -44.95 38.29
N LEU A 7 -16.80 -45.28 37.17
CA LEU A 7 -16.32 -45.01 35.82
C LEU A 7 -16.66 -43.54 35.50
N SER A 8 -15.69 -42.74 35.09
CA SER A 8 -15.93 -41.42 34.52
C SER A 8 -14.86 -41.16 33.46
N ILE A 9 -15.29 -41.32 32.21
CA ILE A 9 -14.56 -40.88 31.02
C ILE A 9 -15.02 -39.46 30.74
N PHE A 10 -14.10 -38.50 30.84
CA PHE A 10 -14.18 -37.27 30.06
C PHE A 10 -12.77 -36.93 29.58
N ALA A 11 -12.57 -37.12 28.27
CA ALA A 11 -11.45 -36.58 27.55
C ALA A 11 -11.66 -35.07 27.41
N ALA A 12 -10.74 -34.27 27.92
CA ALA A 12 -10.59 -32.87 27.56
C ALA A 12 -9.16 -32.67 27.06
N ILE A 13 -9.03 -32.65 25.74
CA ILE A 13 -7.83 -32.19 25.04
C ILE A 13 -7.75 -30.68 25.29
N LEU A 14 -6.84 -30.26 26.17
CA LEU A 14 -6.40 -28.87 26.23
C LEU A 14 -5.12 -28.77 25.42
N THR A 15 -5.27 -28.42 24.14
CA THR A 15 -4.18 -27.90 23.33
C THR A 15 -3.69 -26.61 23.96
N SER A 16 -2.43 -26.61 24.39
CA SER A 16 -1.68 -25.41 24.73
C SER A 16 -1.62 -24.51 23.50
N ASN A 17 -2.44 -23.46 23.47
CA ASN A 17 -2.16 -22.29 22.64
C ASN A 17 -0.96 -21.58 23.27
N ALA A 18 0.25 -22.03 22.91
CA ALA A 18 1.43 -21.22 23.03
C ALA A 18 1.24 -20.00 22.13
N PHE A 19 0.80 -18.89 22.71
CA PHE A 19 1.03 -17.58 22.13
C PHE A 19 2.54 -17.37 22.14
N ALA A 20 3.18 -17.70 21.02
CA ALA A 20 4.50 -17.22 20.73
C ALA A 20 4.41 -15.68 20.69
N GLN A 21 4.93 -15.02 21.73
CA GLN A 21 5.35 -13.63 21.64
C GLN A 21 6.35 -13.56 20.48
N GLN A 22 5.90 -13.04 19.33
CA GLN A 22 6.81 -12.55 18.33
C GLN A 22 7.51 -11.35 18.95
N ASN A 23 8.79 -11.53 19.28
CA ASN A 23 9.68 -10.44 19.63
C ASN A 23 9.69 -9.46 18.45
N GLU A 24 9.05 -8.31 18.62
CA GLU A 24 9.26 -7.15 17.77
C GLU A 24 10.76 -6.81 17.82
N PRO A 25 11.48 -6.75 16.68
CA PRO A 25 12.87 -6.37 16.67
C PRO A 25 13.00 -4.92 17.14
N ASN A 26 13.68 -4.74 18.27
CA ASN A 26 14.00 -3.44 18.84
C ASN A 26 15.07 -2.79 17.92
N TYR A 27 14.64 -1.95 16.98
CA TYR A 27 15.53 -1.25 16.04
C TYR A 27 16.32 -0.16 16.79
N THR A 28 17.37 -0.56 17.50
CA THR A 28 18.40 0.38 17.97
C THR A 28 19.24 0.83 16.79
N ALA A 29 19.59 2.13 16.75
CA ALA A 29 20.23 2.82 15.63
C ALA A 29 21.58 2.24 15.13
N SER A 30 22.07 1.15 15.74
CA SER A 30 23.36 0.53 15.45
C SER A 30 23.30 -0.66 14.46
N SER A 31 22.13 -1.07 13.98
CA SER A 31 21.97 -2.18 13.01
C SER A 31 21.71 -1.75 11.54
N LEU A 32 21.67 -0.46 11.25
CA LEU A 32 21.31 0.09 9.91
C LEU A 32 22.47 0.14 8.90
N SER A 33 23.38 -0.82 8.93
CA SER A 33 24.42 -0.98 7.88
C SER A 33 24.00 -1.98 6.79
N GLU A 34 22.70 -2.17 6.56
CA GLU A 34 22.23 -2.75 5.31
C GLU A 34 22.23 -1.65 4.23
N VAL A 35 22.86 -1.93 3.09
CA VAL A 35 22.73 -1.11 1.89
C VAL A 35 21.27 -1.15 1.46
N TYR A 36 20.46 -0.22 1.95
CA TYR A 36 19.08 -0.11 1.55
C TYR A 36 18.98 0.59 0.19
N GLU A 37 18.06 0.12 -0.65
CA GLU A 37 17.71 0.83 -1.88
C GLU A 37 17.11 2.19 -1.51
N SER A 38 17.56 3.26 -2.15
CA SER A 38 17.04 4.61 -1.93
C SER A 38 16.29 5.09 -3.16
N ILE A 39 15.01 5.44 -3.00
CA ILE A 39 14.13 5.88 -4.07
C ILE A 39 13.64 7.30 -3.79
N ASP A 40 13.82 8.19 -4.76
CA ASP A 40 13.09 9.47 -4.79
C ASP A 40 11.67 9.21 -5.31
N GLY A 41 10.72 9.14 -4.38
CA GLY A 41 9.33 8.82 -4.67
C GLY A 41 8.64 9.87 -5.53
N ASN A 42 8.96 11.16 -5.30
CA ASN A 42 8.45 12.28 -6.09
C ASN A 42 8.89 12.16 -7.55
N LYS A 43 10.17 11.87 -7.77
CA LYS A 43 10.72 11.67 -9.12
C LYS A 43 10.14 10.42 -9.77
N LEU A 44 9.92 9.34 -9.02
CA LEU A 44 9.30 8.11 -9.53
C LEU A 44 7.88 8.36 -10.03
N ILE A 45 7.02 9.03 -9.25
CA ILE A 45 5.64 9.36 -9.69
C ILE A 45 5.68 10.24 -10.95
N LYS A 46 6.53 11.27 -10.97
CA LYS A 46 6.68 12.13 -12.17
C LYS A 46 7.10 11.31 -13.38
N LYS A 47 8.06 10.40 -13.24
CA LYS A 47 8.49 9.50 -14.31
C LYS A 47 7.34 8.62 -14.81
N MET A 48 6.54 8.05 -13.91
CA MET A 48 5.38 7.21 -14.27
C MET A 48 4.31 7.99 -15.04
N ILE A 49 4.04 9.23 -14.64
CA ILE A 49 3.12 10.14 -15.32
C ILE A 49 3.66 10.50 -16.72
N SER A 50 4.92 10.92 -16.81
CA SER A 50 5.55 11.29 -18.08
C SER A 50 5.60 10.12 -19.07
N ALA A 51 6.03 8.94 -18.62
CA ALA A 51 6.06 7.73 -19.45
C ALA A 51 4.67 7.41 -20.01
N LYS A 52 3.62 7.59 -19.20
CA LYS A 52 2.25 7.38 -19.66
C LYS A 52 1.80 8.40 -20.71
N HIS A 53 2.12 9.68 -20.52
CA HIS A 53 1.82 10.71 -21.51
C HIS A 53 2.56 10.49 -22.83
N GLU A 54 3.83 10.11 -22.78
CA GLU A 54 4.63 9.79 -23.97
C GLU A 54 4.06 8.59 -24.72
N PHE A 55 3.72 7.52 -24.00
CA PHE A 55 3.07 6.36 -24.59
C PHE A 55 1.75 6.73 -25.28
N ASN A 56 0.87 7.47 -24.59
CA ASN A 56 -0.42 7.89 -25.15
C ASN A 56 -0.26 8.80 -26.38
N LYS A 57 0.76 9.67 -26.40
CA LYS A 57 1.08 10.52 -27.55
C LYS A 57 1.56 9.69 -28.75
N LYS A 58 2.39 8.68 -28.52
CA LYS A 58 2.93 7.80 -29.57
C LYS A 58 1.86 6.86 -30.14
N HIS A 59 0.99 6.32 -29.29
CA HIS A 59 0.13 5.18 -29.62
C HIS A 59 -1.38 5.44 -29.61
N GLY A 60 -1.85 6.67 -29.35
CA GLY A 60 -3.25 7.06 -29.12
C GLY A 60 -4.36 6.14 -29.68
N SER A 61 -4.39 5.91 -31.01
CA SER A 61 -5.35 5.00 -31.67
C SER A 61 -4.66 3.93 -32.55
N LYS A 62 -3.34 3.80 -32.45
CA LYS A 62 -2.54 2.95 -33.33
C LYS A 62 -2.38 1.57 -32.72
N PRO A 63 -2.15 0.53 -33.53
CA PRO A 63 -1.72 -0.77 -33.03
C PRO A 63 -0.49 -0.61 -32.13
N VAL A 64 -0.48 -1.32 -31.00
CA VAL A 64 0.60 -1.27 -30.02
C VAL A 64 1.29 -2.62 -29.99
N SER A 65 2.63 -2.61 -30.11
CA SER A 65 3.41 -3.82 -29.90
C SER A 65 3.53 -4.11 -28.41
N LEU A 66 3.61 -5.40 -28.03
CA LEU A 66 3.80 -5.79 -26.63
C LEU A 66 5.04 -5.12 -26.00
N SER A 67 6.11 -4.94 -26.77
CA SER A 67 7.35 -4.27 -26.34
C SER A 67 7.21 -2.77 -26.08
N ASP A 68 6.17 -2.12 -26.61
CA ASP A 68 5.92 -0.69 -26.40
C ASP A 68 5.06 -0.42 -25.14
N LEU A 69 4.47 -1.45 -24.52
CA LEU A 69 3.56 -1.26 -23.38
C LEU A 69 4.31 -0.73 -22.14
N PRO A 70 3.75 0.25 -21.41
CA PRO A 70 4.33 0.69 -20.15
C PRO A 70 4.39 -0.47 -19.17
N VAL A 71 5.54 -0.64 -18.51
CA VAL A 71 5.71 -1.67 -17.47
C VAL A 71 4.99 -1.21 -16.20
N PRO A 72 3.98 -1.95 -15.70
CA PRO A 72 3.37 -1.67 -14.41
C PRO A 72 4.41 -1.80 -13.30
N GLN A 73 4.48 -0.80 -12.42
CA GLN A 73 5.49 -0.74 -11.37
C GLN A 73 4.85 -0.31 -10.05
N HIS A 74 5.18 -1.04 -8.98
CA HIS A 74 4.85 -0.63 -7.62
C HIS A 74 5.83 0.40 -7.06
N ILE A 75 5.32 1.25 -6.17
CA ILE A 75 6.07 2.23 -5.40
C ILE A 75 6.40 1.67 -4.00
N PHE A 76 5.39 1.15 -3.30
CA PHE A 76 5.45 0.76 -1.88
C PHE A 76 5.48 -0.76 -1.66
N ASN A 77 5.14 -1.57 -2.68
CA ASN A 77 5.36 -3.02 -2.63
C ASN A 77 6.87 -3.34 -2.75
N ARG A 78 7.54 -3.45 -1.60
CA ARG A 78 8.98 -3.69 -1.43
C ARG A 78 9.20 -4.82 -0.43
N ASN A 79 9.85 -5.89 -0.90
CA ASN A 79 10.24 -7.00 -0.04
C ASN A 79 11.52 -6.70 0.76
N LYS A 80 12.45 -5.95 0.15
CA LYS A 80 13.72 -5.56 0.78
C LYS A 80 13.58 -4.22 1.51
N LEU A 81 14.45 -3.99 2.49
CA LEU A 81 14.54 -2.70 3.17
C LEU A 81 14.84 -1.60 2.16
N THR A 82 13.92 -0.66 2.04
CA THR A 82 13.94 0.41 1.04
C THR A 82 13.64 1.73 1.73
N LEU A 83 14.44 2.75 1.47
CA LEU A 83 14.16 4.12 1.86
C LEU A 83 13.47 4.84 0.70
N ILE A 84 12.25 5.33 0.90
CA ILE A 84 11.55 6.12 -0.11
C ILE A 84 11.33 7.53 0.42
N THR A 85 11.86 8.53 -0.28
CA THR A 85 11.72 9.92 0.10
C THR A 85 10.57 10.57 -0.66
N PHE A 86 9.63 11.16 0.08
CA PHE A 86 8.57 12.04 -0.45
C PHE A 86 8.58 13.36 0.30
N ASP A 87 8.72 14.46 -0.42
CA ASP A 87 8.60 15.82 0.12
C ASP A 87 9.44 16.09 1.39
N GLY A 88 10.62 15.47 1.42
CA GLY A 88 11.58 15.57 2.53
C GLY A 88 11.31 14.63 3.71
N LEU A 89 10.28 13.79 3.65
CA LEU A 89 10.08 12.68 4.58
C LEU A 89 10.65 11.39 4.01
N ASP A 90 11.47 10.73 4.80
CA ASP A 90 12.06 9.45 4.45
C ASP A 90 11.26 8.31 5.10
N TYR A 91 10.58 7.51 4.27
CA TYR A 91 9.81 6.35 4.68
C TYR A 91 10.69 5.10 4.59
N LEU A 92 10.87 4.40 5.70
CA LEU A 92 11.56 3.12 5.73
C LEU A 92 10.54 2.01 5.51
N ILE A 93 10.70 1.24 4.44
CA ILE A 93 9.72 0.24 4.01
C ILE A 93 10.38 -1.12 3.89
N GLN A 94 9.71 -2.15 4.40
CA GLN A 94 10.11 -3.55 4.22
C GLN A 94 8.87 -4.46 4.29
N ASN A 95 8.87 -5.56 3.54
CA ASN A 95 7.76 -6.50 3.49
C ASN A 95 6.40 -5.81 3.25
N ASN A 96 6.39 -4.80 2.37
CA ASN A 96 5.22 -4.00 2.00
C ASN A 96 4.61 -3.19 3.16
N ARG A 97 5.42 -2.87 4.18
CA ARG A 97 5.01 -2.11 5.35
C ARG A 97 5.92 -0.93 5.59
N VAL A 98 5.35 0.18 6.02
CA VAL A 98 6.12 1.32 6.53
C VAL A 98 6.54 0.99 7.95
N LEU A 99 7.83 0.78 8.15
CA LEU A 99 8.42 0.46 9.46
C LEU A 99 8.68 1.71 10.29
N ALA A 100 9.05 2.80 9.62
CA ALA A 100 9.34 4.07 10.27
C ALA A 100 9.26 5.21 9.27
N ILE A 101 9.11 6.42 9.80
CA ILE A 101 9.39 7.66 9.06
C ILE A 101 10.52 8.37 9.80
N LYS A 102 11.63 8.62 9.11
CA LYS A 102 12.87 9.10 9.73
C LYS A 102 12.65 10.42 10.48
N GLY A 103 13.17 10.49 11.70
CA GLY A 103 13.05 11.68 12.55
C GLY A 103 11.72 11.82 13.28
N LEU A 104 10.83 10.81 13.19
CA LEU A 104 9.53 10.82 13.83
C LEU A 104 9.35 9.58 14.71
N ASN A 105 8.80 9.79 15.91
CA ASN A 105 8.42 8.71 16.81
C ASN A 105 6.91 8.46 16.67
N LEU A 106 6.52 7.67 15.68
CA LEU A 106 5.10 7.38 15.41
C LEU A 106 4.67 6.11 16.13
N PRO A 107 3.45 6.05 16.69
CA PRO A 107 2.90 4.82 17.23
C PRO A 107 2.62 3.81 16.11
N ASP A 108 2.65 2.52 16.44
CA ASP A 108 2.43 1.43 15.47
C ASP A 108 1.09 1.57 14.73
N ASP A 109 0.02 1.96 15.43
CA ASP A 109 -1.29 2.21 14.82
C ASP A 109 -1.23 3.27 13.71
N ALA A 110 -0.42 4.32 13.88
CA ALA A 110 -0.25 5.34 12.84
C ALA A 110 0.52 4.79 11.63
N LEU A 111 1.56 3.98 11.87
CA LEU A 111 2.35 3.34 10.81
C LEU A 111 1.51 2.31 10.02
N ILE A 112 0.63 1.58 10.69
CA ILE A 112 -0.33 0.66 10.06
C ILE A 112 -1.29 1.45 9.17
N LEU A 113 -1.92 2.51 9.67
CA LEU A 113 -2.85 3.33 8.88
C LEU A 113 -2.18 3.98 7.66
N ILE A 114 -0.94 4.47 7.84
CA ILE A 114 -0.13 5.00 6.73
C ILE A 114 0.15 3.90 5.70
N THR A 115 0.56 2.72 6.16
CA THR A 115 0.80 1.55 5.30
C THR A 115 -0.44 1.18 4.49
N GLU A 116 -1.60 1.04 5.14
CA GLU A 116 -2.85 0.67 4.47
C GLU A 116 -3.23 1.67 3.38
N LYS A 117 -3.17 2.98 3.67
CA LYS A 117 -3.51 4.02 2.69
C LYS A 117 -2.55 4.01 1.50
N LEU A 118 -1.24 3.95 1.75
CA LEU A 118 -0.22 4.03 0.69
C LEU A 118 -0.19 2.76 -0.17
N THR A 119 -0.26 1.58 0.44
CA THR A 119 -0.28 0.30 -0.29
C THR A 119 -1.56 0.10 -1.09
N PHE A 120 -2.72 0.55 -0.57
CA PHE A 120 -3.97 0.55 -1.34
C PHE A 120 -3.84 1.39 -2.61
N LEU A 121 -3.37 2.63 -2.51
CA LEU A 121 -3.20 3.51 -3.67
C LEU A 121 -2.15 2.96 -4.65
N ASP A 122 -1.08 2.35 -4.15
CA ASP A 122 -0.06 1.70 -4.96
C ASP A 122 -0.60 0.49 -5.72
N GLN A 123 -1.46 -0.31 -5.09
CA GLN A 123 -2.11 -1.44 -5.77
C GLN A 123 -3.08 -0.93 -6.85
N VAL A 124 -3.89 0.08 -6.54
CA VAL A 124 -4.88 0.61 -7.48
C VAL A 124 -4.22 1.19 -8.74
N GLN A 125 -3.12 1.96 -8.61
CA GLN A 125 -2.42 2.48 -9.79
C GLN A 125 -1.82 1.35 -10.62
N PHE A 126 -1.27 0.32 -9.96
CA PHE A 126 -0.68 -0.83 -10.63
C PHE A 126 -1.74 -1.61 -11.43
N ASP A 127 -2.89 -1.87 -10.81
CA ASP A 127 -4.01 -2.58 -11.43
C ASP A 127 -4.57 -1.83 -12.65
N TYR A 128 -4.69 -0.51 -12.57
CA TYR A 128 -5.13 0.28 -13.72
C TYR A 128 -4.14 0.18 -14.87
N ASN A 129 -2.83 0.25 -14.59
CA ASN A 129 -1.80 0.10 -15.63
C ASN A 129 -1.88 -1.29 -16.29
N GLN A 130 -2.02 -2.35 -15.49
CA GLN A 130 -2.23 -3.70 -16.03
C GLN A 130 -3.50 -3.81 -16.88
N LYS A 131 -4.62 -3.27 -16.41
CA LYS A 131 -5.89 -3.29 -17.16
C LYS A 131 -5.78 -2.55 -18.50
N ILE A 132 -5.07 -1.42 -18.52
CA ILE A 132 -4.81 -0.69 -19.77
C ILE A 132 -4.04 -1.57 -20.75
N ASN A 133 -2.97 -2.22 -20.28
CA ASN A 133 -2.16 -3.11 -21.11
C ASN A 133 -2.99 -4.27 -21.68
N LEU A 134 -3.85 -4.89 -20.87
CA LEU A 134 -4.76 -5.95 -21.31
C LEU A 134 -5.72 -5.48 -22.41
N VAL A 135 -6.25 -4.25 -22.32
CA VAL A 135 -7.13 -3.70 -23.36
C VAL A 135 -6.38 -3.52 -24.68
N TYR A 136 -5.11 -3.12 -24.64
CA TYR A 136 -4.27 -3.04 -25.85
C TYR A 136 -3.96 -4.42 -26.45
N THR A 137 -3.72 -5.44 -25.63
CA THR A 137 -3.37 -6.79 -26.11
C THR A 137 -4.56 -7.57 -26.62
N ASN A 138 -5.75 -7.37 -26.05
CA ASN A 138 -6.94 -8.17 -26.37
C ASN A 138 -7.65 -7.68 -27.65
N GLY A 139 -7.15 -6.63 -28.31
CA GLY A 139 -7.79 -6.06 -29.50
C GLY A 139 -9.14 -5.37 -29.23
N GLU A 140 -9.58 -5.33 -27.96
CA GLU A 140 -10.78 -4.64 -27.48
C GLU A 140 -10.56 -3.12 -27.40
N SER A 141 -9.97 -2.53 -28.45
CA SER A 141 -9.56 -1.13 -28.55
C SER A 141 -10.75 -0.16 -28.64
N LYS A 142 -11.68 -0.24 -27.68
CA LYS A 142 -12.64 0.82 -27.39
C LYS A 142 -11.83 1.99 -26.83
N VAL A 143 -11.45 2.91 -27.72
CA VAL A 143 -10.67 4.12 -27.41
C VAL A 143 -11.20 4.84 -26.16
N GLN A 144 -12.52 4.87 -25.97
CA GLN A 144 -13.13 5.46 -24.79
C GLN A 144 -12.79 4.73 -23.48
N ASN A 145 -12.73 3.40 -23.49
CA ASN A 145 -12.37 2.61 -22.32
C ASN A 145 -10.92 2.87 -21.91
N ILE A 146 -9.99 2.86 -22.89
CA ILE A 146 -8.58 3.18 -22.67
C ILE A 146 -8.43 4.59 -22.06
N ARG A 147 -9.10 5.60 -22.64
CA ARG A 147 -9.08 6.97 -22.10
C ARG A 147 -9.58 7.06 -20.66
N ASN A 148 -10.64 6.32 -20.34
CA ASN A 148 -11.17 6.28 -18.97
C ASN A 148 -10.17 5.64 -18.01
N LEU A 149 -9.63 4.47 -18.35
CA LEU A 149 -8.62 3.79 -17.53
C LEU A 149 -7.36 4.64 -17.34
N ASP A 150 -6.90 5.33 -18.38
CA ASP A 150 -5.76 6.25 -18.32
C ASP A 150 -6.03 7.41 -17.37
N LYS A 151 -7.23 7.99 -17.43
CA LYS A 151 -7.65 9.05 -16.51
C LYS A 151 -7.61 8.55 -15.06
N TRP A 152 -8.11 7.34 -14.80
CA TRP A 152 -8.10 6.76 -13.47
C TRP A 152 -6.69 6.46 -12.96
N TYR A 153 -5.84 5.87 -13.79
CA TYR A 153 -4.42 5.65 -13.49
C TYR A 153 -3.72 6.95 -13.08
N LEU A 154 -3.83 7.99 -13.90
CA LEU A 154 -3.20 9.29 -13.64
C LEU A 154 -3.80 9.98 -12.40
N LEU A 155 -5.10 9.82 -12.18
CA LEU A 155 -5.76 10.32 -10.98
C LEU A 155 -5.24 9.63 -9.72
N THR A 156 -5.10 8.30 -9.72
CA THR A 156 -4.57 7.55 -8.57
C THR A 156 -3.14 7.98 -8.24
N LEU A 157 -2.28 8.18 -9.24
CA LEU A 157 -0.92 8.69 -9.00
C LEU A 157 -0.92 10.10 -8.37
N ARG A 158 -1.83 10.98 -8.81
CA ARG A 158 -1.99 12.31 -8.22
C ARG A 158 -2.53 12.25 -6.80
N ILE A 159 -3.51 11.39 -6.54
CA ILE A 159 -4.07 11.15 -5.20
C ILE A 159 -2.97 10.62 -4.27
N LEU A 160 -2.15 9.68 -4.73
CA LEU A 160 -1.03 9.13 -3.95
C LEU A 160 -0.03 10.25 -3.59
N SER A 161 0.34 11.10 -4.56
CA SER A 161 1.18 12.28 -4.31
C SER A 161 0.55 13.28 -3.34
N SER A 162 -0.76 13.53 -3.41
CA SER A 162 -1.45 14.36 -2.41
C SER A 162 -1.46 13.70 -1.03
N THR A 163 -1.68 12.39 -0.97
CA THR A 163 -1.79 11.64 0.30
C THR A 163 -0.48 11.69 1.08
N VAL A 164 0.68 11.50 0.42
CA VAL A 164 1.98 11.62 1.09
C VAL A 164 2.23 13.05 1.57
N ASN A 165 1.79 14.07 0.81
CA ASN A 165 1.86 15.47 1.21
C ASN A 165 0.97 15.80 2.41
N ASP A 166 -0.26 15.27 2.43
CA ASP A 166 -1.20 15.45 3.53
C ASP A 166 -0.69 14.78 4.81
N ILE A 167 -0.13 13.57 4.71
CA ILE A 167 0.56 12.89 5.82
C ILE A 167 1.71 13.78 6.33
N ALA A 168 2.54 14.30 5.43
CA ALA A 168 3.64 15.18 5.81
C ALA A 168 3.17 16.47 6.50
N ALA A 169 2.08 17.07 6.02
CA ALA A 169 1.48 18.25 6.63
C ALA A 169 0.89 17.94 8.02
N LEU A 170 0.22 16.80 8.19
CA LEU A 170 -0.34 16.38 9.48
C LEU A 170 0.76 16.16 10.51
N ILE A 171 1.81 15.44 10.13
CA ILE A 171 2.99 15.19 10.96
C ILE A 171 3.62 16.50 11.43
N LYS A 172 3.71 17.52 10.56
CA LYS A 172 4.29 18.82 10.92
C LYS A 172 3.40 19.67 11.84
N ARG A 173 2.09 19.40 11.88
CA ARG A 173 1.09 20.23 12.58
C ARG A 173 0.62 19.64 13.92
N HIS A 174 0.75 18.34 14.11
CA HIS A 174 0.18 17.62 15.25
C HIS A 174 1.25 16.91 16.06
N ASP A 175 0.99 16.80 17.37
CA ASP A 175 1.74 15.91 18.24
C ASP A 175 1.39 14.44 17.95
N THR A 176 2.27 13.53 18.38
CA THR A 176 2.16 12.09 18.09
C THR A 176 0.91 11.45 18.69
N SER A 177 0.40 11.99 19.79
CA SER A 177 -0.82 11.55 20.50
C SER A 177 -2.11 11.85 19.72
N SER A 178 -2.19 12.97 19.00
CA SER A 178 -3.37 13.32 18.18
C SER A 178 -3.25 12.88 16.72
N LEU A 179 -2.06 12.49 16.27
CA LEU A 179 -1.79 12.13 14.88
C LEU A 179 -2.68 10.99 14.38
N THR A 180 -2.80 9.89 15.13
CA THR A 180 -3.60 8.71 14.72
C THR A 180 -5.06 9.09 14.45
N ALA A 181 -5.67 9.89 15.34
CA ALA A 181 -7.05 10.36 15.16
C ALA A 181 -7.20 11.24 13.90
N ASN A 182 -6.18 12.03 13.56
CA ASN A 182 -6.19 12.86 12.35
C ASN A 182 -5.92 12.05 11.07
N LEU A 183 -5.07 11.02 11.13
CA LEU A 183 -4.84 10.08 10.02
C LEU A 183 -6.11 9.31 9.66
N ILE A 184 -6.91 8.92 10.66
CA ILE A 184 -8.22 8.27 10.44
C ILE A 184 -9.18 9.22 9.73
N LYS A 185 -9.19 10.50 10.10
CA LYS A 185 -10.04 11.54 9.50
C LYS A 185 -9.60 11.94 8.09
N MET A 186 -8.39 11.59 7.67
CA MET A 186 -7.97 11.85 6.29
C MET A 186 -8.97 11.23 5.33
N PRO A 187 -9.47 12.01 4.35
CA PRO A 187 -10.48 11.54 3.43
C PRO A 187 -10.01 10.25 2.77
N ILE A 188 -10.89 9.26 2.72
CA ILE A 188 -10.65 8.07 1.92
C ILE A 188 -10.56 8.55 0.48
N PRO A 189 -9.47 8.23 -0.23
CA PRO A 189 -9.37 8.54 -1.65
C PRO A 189 -10.63 8.13 -2.39
N ASN A 190 -11.37 9.11 -2.92
CA ASN A 190 -12.59 8.82 -3.67
C ASN A 190 -12.21 8.29 -5.07
N ILE A 191 -11.97 6.99 -5.12
CA ILE A 191 -11.80 6.24 -6.36
C ILE A 191 -13.09 5.42 -6.47
N ASP A 192 -14.14 6.02 -7.06
CA ASP A 192 -15.48 5.44 -7.14
C ASP A 192 -15.43 3.94 -7.48
N VAL A 193 -15.73 3.14 -6.44
CA VAL A 193 -16.08 1.72 -6.43
C VAL A 193 -15.43 0.87 -7.53
N ILE A 194 -14.18 0.48 -7.30
CA ILE A 194 -13.59 -0.64 -8.04
C ILE A 194 -14.16 -1.93 -7.44
N ASN A 195 -15.14 -2.53 -8.11
CA ASN A 195 -15.50 -3.93 -7.88
C ASN A 195 -14.33 -4.78 -8.42
N ILE A 196 -13.29 -4.97 -7.61
CA ILE A 196 -12.17 -5.87 -7.90
C ILE A 196 -12.63 -7.28 -7.45
N PRO A 197 -12.90 -8.22 -8.37
CA PRO A 197 -13.07 -9.61 -7.96
C PRO A 197 -11.73 -10.10 -7.41
N GLY A 198 -11.68 -10.40 -6.11
CA GLY A 198 -10.47 -10.91 -5.44
C GLY A 198 -9.85 -9.98 -4.40
N SER A 199 -10.27 -8.71 -4.30
CA SER A 199 -9.89 -7.86 -3.17
C SER A 199 -10.89 -8.06 -2.03
N THR A 200 -10.56 -8.91 -1.06
CA THR A 200 -11.24 -8.88 0.24
C THR A 200 -11.09 -7.47 0.81
N LYS A 201 -12.18 -6.70 0.78
CA LYS A 201 -12.31 -5.45 1.52
C LYS A 201 -11.89 -5.70 2.97
N PRO A 202 -11.05 -4.87 3.61
CA PRO A 202 -11.13 -4.77 5.05
C PRO A 202 -12.52 -4.20 5.35
N ILE A 203 -13.38 -5.04 5.94
CA ILE A 203 -14.65 -4.61 6.50
C ILE A 203 -14.31 -3.75 7.71
N ILE A 204 -14.12 -2.45 7.51
CA ILE A 204 -14.20 -1.49 8.60
C ILE A 204 -15.68 -1.13 8.72
N LYS A 205 -16.42 -1.94 9.50
CA LYS A 205 -17.68 -1.51 10.08
C LYS A 205 -17.34 -0.51 11.18
N LEU A 206 -17.50 0.78 10.90
CA LEU A 206 -17.70 1.76 11.96
C LEU A 206 -19.15 1.61 12.42
N VAL A 207 -19.32 0.94 13.57
CA VAL A 207 -20.58 0.94 14.32
C VAL A 207 -20.67 2.31 15.00
N ASN A 208 -21.79 3.00 14.80
CA ASN A 208 -22.16 4.22 15.52
C ASN A 208 -22.34 3.96 17.01
#